data_AF-A0A3P7NBW1-F1
#
_entry.id   AF-A0A3P7NBW1-F1
#
_cell.length_a   1.000
_cell.length_b   1.000
_cell.length_c   1.000
_cell.angle_alpha   90.00
_cell.angle_beta   90.00
_cell.angle_gamma   90.00
#
_symmetry.space_group_name_H-M   'P 1'
#
loop_
_entity.id
_entity.type
_entity.pdbx_description
1 polymer ?
#
loop_
_entity_poly.entity_id
_entity_poly.type
_entity_poly.pdbx_seq_one_letter_code
_entity_poly.pdbx_strand_id
1 'polypeptide(L)'
;DDLGEHKLIPRTEAKANYLLKDCDLDIREPPLRFWAKKNPHNPRYGDMKLYLKCQVIDRMLEIYGSWEEFEAEKKLRSTQKEVRAEKNFEKKVKEMRQHIRGLSGVKIRQEKAHEHVYGEEKYDEAKDEYSKECLECDYVLTYEKM
;
A
#
# COMPACT_ATOMS: atom_id res chain seq x y z
N ASP A 1 -3.48 -28.62 -33.96
CA ASP A 1 -3.74 -27.34 -34.66
C ASP A 1 -2.66 -26.35 -34.33
N ASP A 2 -1.99 -25.88 -35.36
CA ASP A 2 -0.76 -25.09 -35.25
C ASP A 2 -1.00 -23.69 -34.65
N LEU A 3 -2.27 -23.28 -34.51
CA LEU A 3 -2.71 -22.00 -33.96
C LEU A 3 -3.06 -22.05 -32.46
N GLY A 4 -3.08 -23.24 -31.84
CA GLY A 4 -3.35 -23.39 -30.41
C GLY A 4 -4.79 -23.06 -29.99
N GLU A 5 -5.75 -23.07 -30.92
CA GLU A 5 -7.18 -22.83 -30.67
C GLU A 5 -7.78 -23.86 -29.72
N HIS A 6 -7.36 -25.12 -29.85
CA HIS A 6 -7.78 -26.23 -28.98
C HIS A 6 -6.85 -26.45 -27.78
N LYS A 7 -6.10 -25.42 -27.37
CA LYS A 7 -5.29 -25.49 -26.15
C LYS A 7 -6.20 -25.60 -24.92
N LEU A 8 -5.82 -26.46 -23.99
CA LEU A 8 -6.44 -26.53 -22.67
C LEU A 8 -5.84 -25.47 -21.75
N ILE A 9 -6.69 -24.70 -21.08
CA ILE A 9 -6.31 -23.67 -20.12
C ILE A 9 -6.89 -23.97 -18.74
N PRO A 10 -6.14 -23.76 -17.64
CA PRO A 10 -6.64 -23.96 -16.29
C PRO A 10 -7.72 -22.93 -15.93
N ARG A 11 -8.63 -23.32 -15.04
CA ARG A 11 -9.73 -22.47 -14.53
C ARG A 11 -9.27 -21.08 -14.10
N THR A 12 -8.14 -20.98 -13.41
CA THR A 12 -7.58 -19.71 -12.92
C THR A 12 -7.17 -18.80 -14.08
N GLU A 13 -6.55 -19.36 -15.13
CA GLU A 13 -6.16 -18.64 -16.34
C GLU A 13 -7.39 -18.21 -17.13
N ALA A 14 -8.41 -19.06 -17.28
CA ALA A 14 -9.66 -18.71 -17.93
C ALA A 14 -10.34 -17.49 -17.25
N LYS A 15 -10.46 -17.51 -15.92
CA LYS A 15 -11.04 -16.41 -15.15
C LYS A 15 -10.22 -15.12 -15.23
N ALA A 16 -8.90 -15.22 -15.13
CA ALA A 16 -8.02 -14.06 -15.15
C ALA A 16 -7.94 -13.41 -16.55
N ASN A 17 -7.78 -14.22 -17.59
CA ASN A 17 -7.57 -13.72 -18.94
C ASN A 17 -8.85 -13.23 -19.59
N TYR A 18 -10.00 -13.86 -19.31
CA TYR A 18 -11.31 -13.59 -19.93
C TYR A 18 -12.33 -12.96 -18.97
N LEU A 19 -11.89 -12.52 -17.78
CA LEU A 19 -12.71 -11.83 -16.78
C LEU A 19 -13.97 -12.60 -16.31
N LEU A 20 -13.99 -13.92 -16.51
CA LEU A 20 -15.12 -14.79 -16.19
C LEU A 20 -15.24 -15.06 -14.68
N LYS A 21 -16.48 -15.21 -14.21
CA LYS A 21 -16.82 -15.60 -12.84
C LYS A 21 -17.06 -17.11 -12.76
N ASP A 22 -17.14 -17.65 -11.54
CA ASP A 22 -17.41 -19.09 -11.35
C ASP A 22 -18.79 -19.51 -11.87
N CYS A 23 -19.80 -18.65 -11.74
CA CYS A 23 -21.14 -18.89 -12.29
C CYS A 23 -21.15 -18.99 -13.81
N ASP A 24 -20.24 -18.28 -14.48
CA ASP A 24 -20.12 -18.28 -15.94
C ASP A 24 -19.53 -19.58 -16.46
N LEU A 25 -18.79 -20.31 -15.64
CA LEU A 25 -18.19 -21.60 -15.99
C LEU A 25 -19.07 -22.78 -15.56
N ASP A 26 -19.59 -22.74 -14.34
CA ASP A 26 -20.24 -23.89 -13.70
C ASP A 26 -21.78 -23.92 -13.85
N ILE A 27 -22.43 -22.75 -13.96
CA ILE A 27 -23.91 -22.65 -13.84
C ILE A 27 -24.57 -22.27 -15.16
N ARG A 28 -24.03 -21.27 -15.89
CA ARG A 28 -24.61 -20.81 -17.15
C ARG A 28 -24.75 -21.95 -18.15
N GLU A 29 -25.96 -22.09 -18.70
CA GLU A 29 -26.27 -23.12 -19.69
C GLU A 29 -25.71 -22.78 -21.08
N PRO A 30 -25.08 -23.73 -21.78
CA PRO A 30 -24.66 -25.06 -21.30
C PRO A 30 -23.43 -24.97 -20.38
N PRO A 31 -23.33 -25.76 -19.29
CA PRO A 31 -22.14 -25.77 -18.44
C PRO A 31 -20.89 -26.16 -19.24
N LEU A 32 -19.79 -25.45 -19.02
CA LEU A 32 -18.55 -25.71 -19.75
C LEU A 32 -17.94 -27.05 -19.31
N ARG A 33 -17.66 -27.91 -20.29
CA ARG A 33 -16.97 -29.18 -20.06
C ARG A 33 -15.51 -28.91 -19.69
N PHE A 34 -14.98 -29.69 -18.77
CA PHE A 34 -13.59 -29.58 -18.32
C PHE A 34 -12.96 -30.95 -18.16
N TRP A 35 -11.64 -30.99 -18.25
CA TRP A 35 -10.83 -32.13 -17.86
C TRP A 35 -10.20 -31.88 -16.49
N ALA A 36 -10.52 -32.74 -15.51
CA ALA A 36 -9.89 -32.72 -14.19
C ALA A 36 -8.52 -33.42 -14.21
N LYS A 37 -7.48 -32.76 -13.69
CA LYS A 37 -6.13 -33.30 -13.52
C LYS A 37 -5.62 -32.99 -12.12
N LYS A 38 -4.78 -33.87 -11.54
CA LYS A 38 -4.12 -33.58 -10.26
C LYS A 38 -3.33 -32.27 -10.33
N ASN A 39 -3.40 -31.48 -9.26
CA ASN A 39 -2.70 -30.20 -9.22
C ASN A 39 -1.17 -30.43 -9.28
N PRO A 40 -0.45 -29.85 -10.26
CA PRO A 40 0.97 -30.10 -10.44
C PRO A 40 1.84 -29.55 -9.30
N HIS A 41 1.35 -28.56 -8.55
CA HIS A 41 2.11 -27.98 -7.43
C HIS A 41 2.03 -28.87 -6.18
N ASN A 42 0.85 -29.41 -5.87
CA ASN A 42 0.67 -30.36 -4.78
C ASN A 42 -0.51 -31.30 -5.07
N PRO A 43 -0.28 -32.62 -5.21
CA PRO A 43 -1.33 -33.59 -5.49
C PRO A 43 -2.43 -33.71 -4.42
N ARG A 44 -2.18 -33.22 -3.19
CA ARG A 44 -3.17 -33.18 -2.11
C ARG A 44 -4.20 -32.06 -2.26
N TYR A 45 -3.93 -31.05 -3.10
CA TYR A 45 -4.89 -30.00 -3.39
C TYR A 45 -6.02 -30.52 -4.27
N GLY A 46 -7.12 -29.75 -4.34
CA GLY A 46 -8.21 -30.04 -5.25
C GLY A 46 -7.74 -30.16 -6.71
N ASP A 47 -8.44 -31.00 -7.47
CA ASP A 47 -8.09 -31.25 -8.86
C ASP A 47 -8.21 -29.96 -9.69
N MET A 48 -7.22 -29.75 -10.56
CA MET A 48 -7.18 -28.66 -11.51
C MET A 48 -8.15 -28.94 -12.65
N LYS A 49 -9.10 -28.03 -12.87
CA LYS A 49 -10.02 -28.06 -14.01
C LYS A 49 -9.37 -27.37 -15.21
N LEU A 50 -9.27 -28.08 -16.32
CA LEU A 50 -8.76 -27.61 -17.61
C LEU A 50 -9.93 -27.45 -18.59
N TYR A 51 -10.09 -26.24 -19.14
CA TYR A 51 -11.13 -25.90 -20.10
C TYR A 51 -10.54 -25.73 -21.49
N LEU A 52 -11.34 -25.98 -22.53
CA LEU A 52 -10.93 -25.74 -23.91
C LEU A 52 -10.97 -24.25 -24.23
N LYS A 53 -9.88 -23.68 -24.73
CA LYS A 53 -9.75 -22.24 -24.97
C LYS A 53 -10.86 -21.67 -25.87
N CYS A 54 -11.22 -22.35 -26.97
CA CYS A 54 -12.30 -21.89 -27.85
C CYS A 54 -13.65 -21.77 -27.10
N GLN A 55 -14.02 -22.77 -26.29
CA GLN A 55 -15.26 -22.71 -25.50
C GLN A 55 -15.28 -21.57 -24.48
N VAL A 56 -14.12 -21.24 -23.90
CA VAL A 56 -13.99 -20.11 -22.97
C VAL A 56 -14.15 -18.77 -23.71
N ILE A 57 -13.62 -18.66 -24.93
CA ILE A 57 -13.79 -17.49 -25.78
C ILE A 57 -15.26 -17.32 -26.17
N ASP A 58 -15.93 -18.39 -26.59
CA ASP A 58 -17.35 -18.33 -26.95
C ASP A 58 -18.19 -17.87 -25.75
N ARG A 59 -17.94 -18.43 -24.56
CA ARG A 59 -18.59 -18.00 -23.31
C ARG A 59 -18.29 -16.55 -22.95
N MET A 60 -17.07 -16.06 -23.23
CA MET A 60 -16.71 -14.66 -23.04
C MET A 60 -17.54 -13.77 -23.98
N LEU A 61 -17.66 -14.14 -25.25
CA LEU A 61 -18.45 -13.40 -26.23
C LEU A 61 -19.95 -13.41 -25.90
N GLU A 62 -20.49 -14.50 -25.35
CA GLU A 62 -21.88 -14.54 -24.86
C GLU A 62 -22.14 -13.54 -23.72
N ILE A 63 -21.13 -13.21 -22.91
CA ILE A 63 -21.26 -12.33 -21.74
C ILE A 63 -21.02 -10.87 -22.10
N TYR A 64 -19.97 -10.63 -22.89
CA TYR A 64 -19.49 -9.29 -23.23
C TYR A 64 -19.95 -8.83 -24.62
N GLY A 65 -20.67 -9.66 -25.37
CA GLY A 65 -21.21 -9.36 -26.70
C GLY A 65 -20.15 -9.32 -27.81
N SER A 66 -19.08 -8.57 -27.61
CA SER A 66 -18.01 -8.36 -28.59
C SER A 66 -16.62 -8.33 -27.96
N TRP A 67 -15.60 -8.54 -28.79
CA TRP A 67 -14.20 -8.39 -28.37
C TRP A 67 -13.87 -6.96 -27.94
N GLU A 68 -14.47 -5.96 -28.60
CA GLU A 68 -14.23 -4.55 -28.30
C GLU A 68 -14.75 -4.17 -26.90
N GLU A 69 -15.97 -4.60 -26.56
CA GLU A 69 -16.56 -4.36 -25.23
C GLU A 69 -15.76 -5.06 -24.12
N PHE A 70 -15.32 -6.29 -24.38
CA PHE A 70 -14.44 -7.00 -23.47
C PHE A 70 -13.11 -6.26 -23.23
N GLU A 71 -12.47 -5.78 -24.30
CA GLU A 71 -11.23 -5.02 -24.17
C GLU A 71 -11.42 -3.69 -23.43
N ALA A 72 -12.54 -3.01 -23.68
CA ALA A 72 -12.90 -1.78 -22.97
C ALA A 72 -13.08 -2.04 -21.47
N GLU A 73 -13.82 -3.07 -21.09
CA GLU A 73 -13.99 -3.49 -19.69
C GLU A 73 -12.65 -3.87 -19.03
N LYS A 74 -11.78 -4.57 -19.78
CA LYS A 74 -10.44 -4.94 -19.29
C LYS A 74 -9.58 -3.71 -19.01
N LYS A 75 -9.59 -2.73 -19.92
CA LYS A 75 -8.90 -1.45 -19.73
C LYS A 75 -9.46 -0.69 -18.53
N LEU A 76 -10.78 -0.62 -18.40
CA LEU A 76 -11.46 0.03 -17.27
C LEU A 76 -11.06 -0.60 -15.92
N ARG A 77 -10.99 -1.94 -15.84
CA ARG A 77 -10.53 -2.61 -14.60
C ARG A 77 -9.06 -2.34 -14.29
N SER A 78 -8.20 -2.22 -15.30
CA SER A 78 -6.79 -1.87 -15.11
C SER A 78 -6.65 -0.46 -14.54
N THR A 79 -7.30 0.53 -15.16
CA THR A 79 -7.23 1.92 -14.68
C THR A 79 -7.81 2.06 -13.28
N GLN A 80 -8.92 1.39 -12.97
CA GLN A 80 -9.47 1.37 -11.61
C GLN A 80 -8.50 0.74 -10.59
N LYS A 81 -7.77 -0.31 -10.98
CA LYS A 81 -6.77 -0.96 -10.11
C LYS A 81 -5.61 -0.02 -9.82
N GLU A 82 -5.13 0.70 -10.84
CA GLU A 82 -4.07 1.71 -10.70
C GLU A 82 -4.50 2.85 -9.77
N VAL A 83 -5.69 3.42 -9.98
CA VAL A 83 -6.24 4.48 -9.12
C VAL A 83 -6.40 4.00 -7.67
N ARG A 84 -6.85 2.75 -7.45
CA ARG A 84 -6.93 2.18 -6.08
C ARG A 84 -5.55 1.99 -5.47
N ALA A 85 -4.56 1.58 -6.26
CA ALA A 85 -3.19 1.41 -5.78
C ALA A 85 -2.56 2.75 -5.38
N GLU A 86 -2.75 3.79 -6.19
CA GLU A 86 -2.31 5.16 -5.92
C GLU A 86 -2.93 5.69 -4.62
N LYS A 87 -4.27 5.63 -4.49
CA LYS A 87 -4.96 6.06 -3.27
C LYS A 87 -4.51 5.29 -2.02
N ASN A 88 -4.25 3.99 -2.15
CA ASN A 88 -3.75 3.19 -1.04
C ASN A 88 -2.32 3.58 -0.65
N PHE A 89 -1.48 3.91 -1.63
CA PHE A 89 -0.14 4.42 -1.39
C PHE A 89 -0.16 5.79 -0.69
N GLU A 90 -0.96 6.73 -1.19
CA GLU A 90 -1.17 8.04 -0.55
C GLU A 90 -1.66 7.91 0.90
N LYS A 91 -2.61 7.01 1.14
CA LYS A 91 -3.11 6.72 2.49
C LYS A 91 -1.99 6.24 3.41
N LYS A 92 -1.17 5.27 2.96
CA LYS A 92 -0.02 4.76 3.71
C LYS A 92 1.01 5.86 3.99
N VAL A 93 1.29 6.72 3.02
CA VAL A 93 2.21 7.87 3.20
C VAL A 93 1.65 8.85 4.25
N LYS A 94 0.34 9.12 4.21
CA LYS A 94 -0.32 9.99 5.20
C LYS A 94 -0.26 9.39 6.61
N GLU A 95 -0.54 8.10 6.76
CA GLU A 95 -0.45 7.37 8.03
C GLU A 95 0.99 7.39 8.57
N MET A 96 1.98 7.14 7.71
CA MET A 96 3.40 7.22 8.08
C MET A 96 3.77 8.63 8.59
N ARG A 97 3.34 9.69 7.89
CA ARG A 97 3.58 11.08 8.32
C ARG A 97 2.90 11.39 9.66
N GLN A 98 1.71 10.84 9.91
CA GLN A 98 1.03 10.99 11.19
C GLN A 98 1.79 10.28 12.32
N HIS A 99 2.28 9.07 12.09
CA HIS A 99 3.08 8.33 13.07
C HIS A 99 4.36 9.07 13.45
N ILE A 100 5.09 9.62 12.47
CA ILE A 100 6.30 10.45 12.71
C ILE A 100 5.94 11.71 13.51
N ARG A 101 4.84 12.40 13.17
CA ARG A 101 4.39 13.59 13.91
C ARG A 101 3.90 13.26 15.34
N GLY A 102 3.32 12.08 15.54
CA GLY A 102 2.91 11.59 16.85
C GLY A 102 4.10 11.25 17.75
N LEU A 103 5.18 10.71 17.17
CA LEU A 103 6.47 10.53 17.84
C LEU A 103 7.18 11.86 18.11
N SER A 104 7.06 12.83 17.20
CA SER A 104 7.47 14.23 17.45
C SER A 104 6.46 15.02 18.29
N GLY A 105 5.61 14.32 19.07
CA GLY A 105 4.73 14.87 20.09
C GLY A 105 5.50 15.50 21.26
N VAL A 106 6.83 15.43 21.27
CA VAL A 106 7.65 16.50 21.85
C VAL A 106 7.39 17.74 20.99
N LYS A 107 6.29 18.42 21.29
CA LYS A 107 6.23 19.86 21.07
C LYS A 107 7.49 20.35 21.76
N ILE A 108 8.52 20.72 21.00
CA ILE A 108 9.51 21.66 21.49
C ILE A 108 8.64 22.85 21.84
N ARG A 109 8.25 22.96 23.11
CA ARG A 109 7.72 24.19 23.65
C ARG A 109 8.81 25.16 23.25
N GLN A 110 8.49 26.08 22.34
CA GLN A 110 9.20 27.33 22.34
C GLN A 110 8.86 27.91 23.71
N GLU A 111 9.66 27.53 24.71
CA GLU A 111 9.71 28.26 25.96
C GLU A 111 9.85 29.70 25.53
N LYS A 112 8.93 30.55 26.00
CA LYS A 112 8.87 31.95 25.61
C LYS A 112 10.30 32.48 25.68
N ALA A 113 10.85 32.91 24.55
CA ALA A 113 12.08 33.67 24.54
C ALA A 113 11.80 34.88 25.44
N HIS A 114 12.39 34.88 26.63
CA HIS A 114 12.34 35.99 27.56
C HIS A 114 13.73 36.61 27.60
N GLU A 115 13.77 37.90 27.89
CA GLU A 115 15.02 38.63 28.04
C GLU A 115 15.56 38.34 29.44
N HIS A 116 16.81 37.84 29.53
CA HIS A 116 17.38 37.45 30.82
C HIS A 116 17.67 38.69 31.69
N VAL A 117 16.97 38.81 32.81
CA VAL A 117 17.25 39.81 33.85
C VAL A 117 18.11 39.14 34.94
N TYR A 118 19.39 39.50 35.00
CA TYR A 118 20.36 38.91 35.91
C TYR A 118 20.40 39.61 37.27
N GLY A 119 20.50 38.82 38.35
CA GLY A 119 20.63 39.29 39.74
C GLY A 119 22.07 39.60 40.16
N GLU A 120 22.32 39.52 41.47
CA GLU A 120 23.61 39.81 42.11
C GLU A 120 24.73 38.88 41.63
N GLU A 121 25.95 39.41 41.49
CA GLU A 121 27.12 38.66 41.05
C GLU A 121 27.77 37.89 42.21
N LYS A 122 27.94 36.57 42.04
CA LYS A 122 28.68 35.70 42.97
C LYS A 122 30.06 35.40 42.37
N TYR A 123 31.09 35.58 43.17
CA TYR A 123 32.47 35.27 42.80
C TYR A 123 32.88 33.92 43.41
N ASP A 124 33.41 33.03 42.58
CA ASP A 124 33.97 31.75 43.00
C ASP A 124 35.51 31.82 43.01
N GLU A 125 36.09 31.99 44.21
CA GLU A 125 37.55 32.08 44.45
C GLU A 125 38.35 30.86 43.93
N ALA A 126 37.72 29.69 43.82
CA ALA A 126 38.39 28.47 43.37
C ALA A 126 38.59 28.39 41.85
N LYS A 127 37.85 29.19 41.07
CA LYS A 127 37.85 29.15 39.60
C LYS A 127 38.14 30.50 38.94
N ASP A 128 38.29 31.57 39.73
CA ASP A 128 38.45 32.94 39.23
C ASP A 128 37.32 33.39 38.26
N GLU A 129 36.12 32.86 38.46
CA GLU A 129 34.94 33.13 37.62
C GLU A 129 33.86 33.89 38.41
N TYR A 130 33.15 34.78 37.71
CA TYR A 130 31.94 35.44 38.20
C TYR A 130 30.72 34.75 37.61
N SER A 131 29.70 34.51 38.43
CA SER A 131 28.43 33.92 38.02
C SER A 131 27.26 34.85 38.32
N LYS A 132 26.29 34.90 37.39
CA LYS A 132 25.03 35.62 37.53
C LYS A 132 23.87 34.69 37.22
N GLU A 133 22.92 34.61 38.14
CA GLU A 133 21.69 33.82 37.98
C GLU A 133 20.58 34.74 37.43
N CYS A 134 19.81 34.26 36.45
CA CYS A 134 18.63 34.97 35.95
C CYS A 134 17.50 34.88 36.98
N LEU A 135 16.76 35.97 37.21
CA LEU A 135 15.69 36.02 38.21
C LEU A 135 14.39 35.35 37.73
N GLU A 136 14.22 35.24 36.41
CA GLU A 136 13.01 34.70 35.78
C GLU A 136 13.18 33.25 35.29
N CYS A 137 14.42 32.76 35.21
CA CYS A 137 14.71 31.38 34.84
C CYS A 137 15.98 30.87 35.51
N ASP A 138 16.12 29.55 35.63
CA ASP A 138 17.27 28.91 36.28
C ASP A 138 18.56 28.94 35.42
N TYR A 139 18.69 29.91 34.50
CA TYR A 139 19.88 30.07 33.67
C TYR A 139 20.98 30.81 34.44
N VAL A 140 22.19 30.24 34.43
CA VAL A 140 23.38 30.80 35.08
C VAL A 140 24.38 31.22 34.00
N LEU A 141 24.73 32.50 33.98
CA LEU A 141 25.77 33.07 33.13
C LEU A 141 27.08 33.14 33.92
N THR A 142 28.09 32.40 33.49
CA THR A 142 29.46 32.48 34.03
C THR A 142 30.36 33.28 33.10
N TYR A 143 31.19 34.17 33.64
CA TYR A 143 32.15 34.97 32.88
C TYR A 143 33.38 35.33 33.73
N GLU A 144 34.50 35.57 33.06
CA GLU A 144 35.72 36.10 33.67
C GLU A 144 35.74 37.63 33.53
N LYS A 145 36.14 38.34 34.58
CA LYS A 145 36.28 39.80 34.59
C LYS A 145 37.78 40.12 34.51
N MET A 146 38.23 40.65 33.36
CA MET A 146 39.61 41.13 33.17
C MET A 146 39.93 42.34 34.05
#